data_AF-A0AAW9Q3W3-F1
#
_entry.id   AF-A0AAW9Q3W3-F1
#
_cell.length_a   1.000
_cell.length_b   1.000
_cell.length_c   1.000
_cell.angle_alpha   90.00
_cell.angle_beta   90.00
_cell.angle_gamma   90.00
#
_symmetry.space_group_name_H-M   'P 1'
#
loop_
_entity.id
_entity.type
_entity.pdbx_description
1 polymer ?
#
loop_
_entity_poly.entity_id
_entity_poly.type
_entity_poly.pdbx_seq_one_letter_code
_entity_poly.pdbx_strand_id
1 'polypeptide(L)'
;MRHLAKNLKLGWLRSQTKLAGVVLSLLCLPALFGDDFIAIAQPKPSQYGLGIKPQQTGALHAPPSYCITAIAPQDGGRTLSQHPTLYLYLLKNKRERDTFISELRLTLKLDEGESVLSRYMFRVKVQDLEEGLYKIALPVGNFPNLNGKIQHWAMYGIDAEFSSLEYTSAYVRQEPNGNVLKGIQPKSTMLDKARIYAKYYYWYDAFDAYSQWLEQHPKDVVARRERAKMLKENLSSRCVDIYRYISFQKLLEAIDVKPAEAIAFPLKN
;
A
#
# COMPACT_ATOMS: atom_id res chain seq x y z
N MET A 1 -67.91 -33.03 -5.23
CA MET A 1 -66.86 -33.16 -6.26
C MET A 1 -67.15 -32.08 -7.29
N ARG A 2 -66.51 -30.90 -7.24
CA ARG A 2 -65.19 -30.58 -7.85
C ARG A 2 -65.07 -31.31 -9.21
N HIS A 3 -64.85 -30.69 -10.35
CA HIS A 3 -64.24 -29.40 -10.68
C HIS A 3 -64.33 -29.27 -12.22
N LEU A 4 -64.28 -28.04 -12.74
CA LEU A 4 -63.57 -27.56 -13.96
C LEU A 4 -64.47 -26.55 -14.70
N ALA A 5 -64.25 -25.24 -14.51
CA ALA A 5 -63.23 -24.44 -15.21
C ALA A 5 -63.49 -24.45 -16.73
N LYS A 6 -63.58 -23.34 -17.45
CA LYS A 6 -63.07 -21.98 -17.25
C LYS A 6 -63.49 -21.18 -18.50
N ASN A 7 -63.48 -19.85 -18.37
CA ASN A 7 -62.99 -18.86 -19.36
C ASN A 7 -63.98 -17.88 -19.99
N LEU A 8 -63.46 -16.64 -20.05
CA LEU A 8 -63.74 -15.51 -20.95
C LEU A 8 -64.98 -14.69 -20.53
N LYS A 9 -64.97 -13.36 -20.46
CA LYS A 9 -64.30 -12.39 -21.34
C LYS A 9 -64.52 -10.95 -20.80
N LEU A 10 -63.62 -10.04 -21.19
CA LEU A 10 -63.85 -8.63 -21.57
C LEU A 10 -64.31 -7.59 -20.52
N GLY A 11 -63.41 -6.65 -20.25
CA GLY A 11 -63.50 -5.28 -20.79
C GLY A 11 -64.57 -4.33 -20.23
N TRP A 12 -64.15 -3.41 -19.36
CA TRP A 12 -64.85 -2.15 -19.01
C TRP A 12 -63.77 -1.24 -18.36
N LEU A 13 -63.25 -0.13 -18.91
CA LEU A 13 -63.77 1.01 -19.68
C LEU A 13 -64.67 1.95 -18.86
N ARG A 14 -64.02 2.94 -18.22
CA ARG A 14 -64.46 4.30 -17.78
C ARG A 14 -63.60 4.70 -16.57
N SER A 15 -62.62 5.63 -16.61
CA SER A 15 -62.59 7.01 -17.11
C SER A 15 -63.78 7.85 -16.63
N GLN A 16 -63.54 8.65 -15.58
CA GLN A 16 -63.66 10.12 -15.52
C GLN A 16 -64.28 10.75 -14.26
N THR A 17 -63.39 11.39 -13.48
CA THR A 17 -63.41 12.80 -13.01
C THR A 17 -64.45 13.40 -12.04
N LYS A 18 -63.86 13.98 -10.98
CA LYS A 18 -64.03 15.34 -10.39
C LYS A 18 -65.08 15.55 -9.28
N LEU A 19 -64.57 15.92 -8.10
CA LEU A 19 -64.88 17.12 -7.28
C LEU A 19 -64.11 16.97 -5.94
N ALA A 20 -62.91 17.56 -5.81
CA ALA A 20 -62.64 18.91 -5.27
C ALA A 20 -63.01 19.08 -3.78
N GLY A 21 -62.00 19.21 -2.93
CA GLY A 21 -62.18 19.55 -1.51
C GLY A 21 -60.92 19.45 -0.66
N VAL A 22 -60.09 20.50 -0.69
CA VAL A 22 -59.29 21.02 0.44
C VAL A 22 -58.42 20.02 1.23
N VAL A 23 -57.11 19.99 0.92
CA VAL A 23 -56.05 20.16 1.94
C VAL A 23 -54.92 20.98 1.31
N LEU A 24 -55.02 22.28 1.52
CA LEU A 24 -53.92 23.22 1.45
C LEU A 24 -52.93 22.87 2.59
N SER A 25 -51.67 23.24 2.42
CA SER A 25 -50.59 23.28 3.45
C SER A 25 -49.93 21.96 3.83
N LEU A 26 -48.80 21.65 3.16
CA LEU A 26 -47.46 21.47 3.77
C LEU A 26 -46.44 21.04 2.70
N LEU A 27 -46.29 21.89 1.68
CA LEU A 27 -45.02 21.99 0.94
C LEU A 27 -44.07 22.82 1.81
N CYS A 28 -43.50 22.19 2.84
CA CYS A 28 -42.30 22.72 3.46
C CYS A 28 -41.14 22.47 2.51
N LEU A 29 -40.66 23.56 1.91
CA LEU A 29 -39.34 23.66 1.33
C LEU A 29 -38.29 23.16 2.33
N PRO A 30 -37.31 22.37 1.85
CA PRO A 30 -35.93 22.78 2.05
C PRO A 30 -35.24 22.87 0.69
N ALA A 31 -35.57 23.94 -0.04
CA ALA A 31 -34.54 24.58 -0.87
C ALA A 31 -33.94 25.66 0.03
N LEU A 32 -32.61 25.78 0.04
CA LEU A 32 -31.76 26.67 0.86
C LEU A 32 -31.08 26.01 2.09
N PHE A 33 -30.64 24.76 1.99
CA PHE A 33 -29.33 24.36 2.52
C PHE A 33 -28.76 23.33 1.55
N GLY A 34 -28.11 23.83 0.50
CA GLY A 34 -27.39 23.02 -0.47
C GLY A 34 -26.11 22.48 0.15
N ASP A 35 -26.25 21.49 1.03
CA ASP A 35 -25.16 20.59 1.36
C ASP A 35 -25.30 19.40 0.42
N ASP A 36 -24.62 19.51 -0.72
CA ASP A 36 -24.28 18.36 -1.53
C ASP A 36 -23.57 17.36 -0.60
N PHE A 37 -24.29 16.36 -0.11
CA PHE A 37 -23.69 15.20 0.51
C PHE A 37 -22.91 14.47 -0.58
N ILE A 38 -21.66 14.91 -0.79
CA ILE A 38 -20.67 14.15 -1.52
C ILE A 38 -20.50 12.87 -0.71
N ALA A 39 -21.12 11.79 -1.17
CA ALA A 39 -20.84 10.46 -0.69
C ALA A 39 -19.38 10.15 -1.06
N ILE A 40 -18.45 10.50 -0.18
CA ILE A 40 -17.04 10.14 -0.32
C ILE A 40 -16.99 8.62 -0.18
N ALA A 41 -16.92 7.92 -1.32
CA ALA A 41 -16.73 6.49 -1.35
C ALA A 41 -15.48 6.16 -0.51
N GLN A 42 -15.67 5.42 0.59
CA GLN A 42 -14.54 4.98 1.41
C GLN A 42 -13.63 4.11 0.52
N PRO A 43 -12.30 4.34 0.51
CA PRO A 43 -11.40 3.49 -0.22
C PRO A 43 -11.58 2.04 0.27
N LYS A 44 -11.79 1.12 -0.66
CA LYS A 44 -11.95 -0.30 -0.36
C LYS A 44 -10.64 -0.80 0.25
N PRO A 45 -10.66 -1.52 1.39
CA PRO A 45 -9.46 -2.06 1.99
C PRO A 45 -8.72 -2.96 1.00
N SER A 46 -7.40 -2.82 0.97
CA SER A 46 -6.51 -3.65 0.15
C SER A 46 -6.65 -5.12 0.58
N GLN A 47 -6.50 -6.06 -0.35
CA GLN A 47 -6.49 -7.50 -0.04
C GLN A 47 -5.36 -7.87 0.95
N TYR A 48 -4.23 -7.15 0.87
CA TYR A 48 -3.06 -7.33 1.73
C TYR A 48 -3.02 -6.35 2.90
N GLY A 49 -4.01 -5.46 2.95
CA GLY A 49 -4.09 -4.33 3.83
C GLY A 49 -4.34 -4.68 5.28
N LEU A 50 -3.89 -3.80 6.19
CA LEU A 50 -4.28 -3.87 7.60
C LEU A 50 -5.59 -3.09 7.87
N GLY A 51 -6.19 -2.44 6.87
CA GLY A 51 -7.40 -1.63 7.01
C GLY A 51 -7.15 -0.29 7.74
N ILE A 52 -5.90 0.11 7.89
CA ILE A 52 -5.50 1.38 8.49
C ILE A 52 -5.86 2.51 7.53
N LYS A 53 -6.55 3.54 8.01
CA LYS A 53 -6.75 4.76 7.23
C LYS A 53 -5.41 5.50 7.17
N PRO A 54 -4.78 5.63 5.99
CA PRO A 54 -3.51 6.32 5.88
C PRO A 54 -3.73 7.76 6.33
N GLN A 55 -2.87 8.26 7.22
CA GLN A 55 -2.87 9.69 7.49
C GLN A 55 -2.44 10.39 6.20
N GLN A 56 -3.33 11.21 5.63
CA GLN A 56 -2.96 12.05 4.50
C GLN A 56 -2.01 13.13 5.01
N THR A 57 -0.71 12.91 4.84
CA THR A 57 0.28 13.97 5.01
C THR A 57 0.11 14.94 3.84
N GLY A 58 -0.53 16.07 4.10
CA GLY A 58 -0.59 17.17 3.15
C GLY A 58 0.83 17.68 2.88
N ALA A 59 1.24 17.68 1.61
CA ALA A 59 2.39 18.43 1.15
C ALA A 59 2.25 18.66 -0.35
N LEU A 60 1.85 19.88 -0.73
CA LEU A 60 2.24 20.48 -1.98
C LEU A 60 3.68 20.98 -1.77
N HIS A 61 4.67 20.18 -2.16
CA HIS A 61 6.01 20.70 -2.38
C HIS A 61 6.40 20.50 -3.84
N ALA A 62 7.21 21.43 -4.34
CA ALA A 62 7.79 21.38 -5.67
C ALA A 62 8.43 20.00 -5.89
N PRO A 63 8.39 19.46 -7.12
CA PRO A 63 8.93 18.16 -7.39
C PRO A 63 10.38 18.09 -6.92
N PRO A 64 10.73 17.13 -6.05
CA PRO A 64 12.13 16.84 -5.76
C PRO A 64 12.84 16.31 -7.02
N SER A 65 14.16 16.44 -7.07
CA SER A 65 15.00 15.78 -8.08
C SER A 65 14.97 14.24 -8.01
N TYR A 66 14.41 13.69 -6.93
CA TYR A 66 14.20 12.27 -6.71
C TYR A 66 12.85 12.04 -6.07
N CYS A 67 12.15 10.98 -6.45
CA CYS A 67 10.93 10.57 -5.79
C CYS A 67 11.13 9.20 -5.14
N ILE A 68 10.82 9.09 -3.85
CA ILE A 68 10.97 7.86 -3.05
C ILE A 68 9.59 7.27 -2.77
N THR A 69 9.40 5.99 -3.04
CA THR A 69 8.14 5.28 -2.76
C THR A 69 8.39 4.00 -1.98
N ALA A 70 7.68 3.84 -0.86
CA ALA A 70 7.58 2.58 -0.15
C ALA A 70 6.84 1.54 -0.99
N ILE A 71 7.42 0.36 -1.13
CA ILE A 71 6.78 -0.78 -1.79
C ILE A 71 6.05 -1.62 -0.74
N ALA A 72 4.85 -1.18 -0.40
CA ALA A 72 3.97 -1.80 0.57
C ALA A 72 2.50 -1.43 0.29
N PRO A 73 1.52 -2.16 0.86
CA PRO A 73 0.13 -1.74 0.81
C PRO A 73 -0.05 -0.39 1.50
N GLN A 74 -0.91 0.45 0.93
CA GLN A 74 -1.16 1.80 1.44
C GLN A 74 -1.62 1.82 2.91
N ASP A 75 -2.44 0.84 3.28
CA ASP A 75 -2.97 0.62 4.63
C ASP A 75 -2.16 -0.42 5.43
N GLY A 76 -0.92 -0.70 5.00
CA GLY A 76 0.01 -1.61 5.67
C GLY A 76 -0.08 -3.07 5.28
N GLY A 77 0.94 -3.85 5.62
CA GLY A 77 0.99 -5.28 5.31
C GLY A 77 1.30 -6.17 6.52
N ARG A 78 0.93 -7.45 6.43
CA ARG A 78 1.30 -8.47 7.43
C ARG A 78 2.66 -9.07 7.12
N THR A 79 3.36 -9.49 8.18
CA THR A 79 4.61 -10.24 8.11
C THR A 79 4.63 -11.40 9.10
N LEU A 80 5.30 -12.51 8.79
CA LEU A 80 5.70 -13.52 9.78
C LEU A 80 7.06 -13.17 10.40
N SER A 81 7.94 -12.53 9.64
CA SER A 81 9.27 -12.16 10.11
C SER A 81 9.22 -11.12 11.23
N GLN A 82 10.05 -11.32 12.25
CA GLN A 82 10.37 -10.30 13.25
C GLN A 82 11.15 -9.13 12.62
N HIS A 83 11.86 -9.38 11.53
CA HIS A 83 12.71 -8.44 10.80
C HIS A 83 12.26 -8.45 9.34
N PRO A 84 11.13 -7.80 8.99
CA PRO A 84 10.64 -7.80 7.62
C PRO A 84 11.64 -7.11 6.70
N THR A 85 11.85 -7.65 5.52
CA THR A 85 12.57 -6.95 4.46
C THR A 85 11.70 -5.80 3.95
N LEU A 86 12.24 -4.59 3.93
CA LEU A 86 11.58 -3.42 3.39
C LEU A 86 12.02 -3.17 1.95
N TYR A 87 11.12 -2.63 1.15
CA TYR A 87 11.39 -2.33 -0.24
C TYR A 87 11.00 -0.89 -0.53
N LEU A 88 11.83 -0.20 -1.31
CA LEU A 88 11.54 1.14 -1.83
C LEU A 88 11.84 1.20 -3.31
N TYR A 89 11.13 2.04 -4.04
CA TYR A 89 11.49 2.43 -5.38
C TYR A 89 11.96 3.88 -5.38
N LEU A 90 13.12 4.11 -5.98
CA LEU A 90 13.68 5.44 -6.21
C LEU A 90 13.54 5.78 -7.69
N LEU A 91 12.96 6.94 -7.98
CA LEU A 91 12.86 7.51 -9.32
C LEU A 91 13.67 8.80 -9.38
N LYS A 92 14.53 8.99 -10.39
CA LYS A 92 15.25 10.26 -10.58
C LYS A 92 14.46 11.17 -11.53
N ASN A 93 14.17 12.40 -11.12
CA ASN A 93 13.58 13.41 -11.99
C ASN A 93 14.64 13.95 -12.95
N LYS A 94 14.48 13.66 -14.25
CA LYS A 94 15.45 14.03 -15.30
C LYS A 94 15.43 15.52 -15.68
N ARG A 95 14.53 16.32 -15.11
CA ARG A 95 14.31 17.73 -15.49
C ARG A 95 14.97 18.74 -14.57
N GLU A 96 15.50 18.32 -13.42
CA GLU A 96 16.09 19.21 -12.42
C GLU A 96 17.61 19.01 -12.33
N ARG A 97 18.31 20.05 -11.84
CA ARG A 97 19.78 20.09 -11.71
C ARG A 97 20.29 18.92 -10.85
N ASP A 98 21.59 18.63 -10.96
CA ASP A 98 22.33 17.58 -10.24
C ASP A 98 22.36 17.74 -8.70
N THR A 99 21.23 17.90 -8.03
CA THR A 99 21.14 17.58 -6.60
C THR A 99 21.33 16.08 -6.45
N PHE A 100 22.20 15.69 -5.53
CA PHE A 100 22.58 14.31 -5.28
C PHE A 100 22.15 13.93 -3.87
N ILE A 101 21.25 12.94 -3.74
CA ILE A 101 20.98 12.35 -2.44
C ILE A 101 22.24 11.59 -2.02
N SER A 102 22.92 12.13 -1.01
CA SER A 102 24.14 11.52 -0.46
C SER A 102 23.84 10.38 0.51
N GLU A 103 22.66 10.38 1.15
CA GLU A 103 22.29 9.39 2.16
C GLU A 103 20.76 9.19 2.24
N LEU A 104 20.32 7.94 2.40
CA LEU A 104 18.95 7.60 2.78
C LEU A 104 18.89 7.30 4.28
N ARG A 105 18.03 8.00 5.01
CA ARG A 105 17.80 7.74 6.45
C ARG A 105 16.47 7.02 6.66
N LEU A 106 16.52 5.88 7.33
CA LEU A 106 15.33 5.10 7.66
C LEU A 106 15.00 5.30 9.14
N THR A 107 13.86 5.91 9.41
CA THR A 107 13.32 6.04 10.76
C THR A 107 12.19 5.03 10.93
N LEU A 108 12.46 3.98 11.71
CA LEU A 108 11.40 3.11 12.18
C LEU A 108 10.76 3.72 13.43
N LYS A 109 9.44 3.84 13.44
CA LYS A 109 8.67 4.29 14.61
C LYS A 109 7.79 3.15 15.13
N LEU A 110 7.87 2.96 16.44
CA LEU A 110 6.92 2.14 17.19
C LEU A 110 5.76 3.05 17.60
N ASP A 111 4.66 3.02 16.85
CA ASP A 111 3.45 3.70 17.28
C ASP A 111 2.78 2.87 18.40
N GLU A 112 3.23 3.10 19.63
CA GLU A 112 2.53 2.70 20.86
C GLU A 112 1.82 3.91 21.50
N GLY A 113 1.15 4.72 20.68
CA GLY A 113 0.47 5.96 21.10
C GLY A 113 1.17 7.24 20.58
N GLU A 114 0.67 8.40 21.01
CA GLU A 114 1.12 9.75 20.56
C GLU A 114 2.52 10.16 21.07
N SER A 115 3.43 9.21 21.30
CA SER A 115 4.78 9.54 21.77
C SER A 115 5.59 10.18 20.64
N VAL A 116 5.91 11.47 20.83
CA VAL A 116 6.67 12.33 19.89
C VAL A 116 8.15 11.91 19.77
N LEU A 117 8.65 11.04 20.64
CA LEU A 117 10.05 10.62 20.65
C LEU A 117 10.32 9.52 19.62
N SER A 118 10.27 9.89 18.33
CA SER A 118 10.79 9.03 17.28
C SER A 118 12.31 8.96 17.35
N ARG A 119 12.85 7.82 17.76
CA ARG A 119 14.30 7.56 17.72
C ARG A 119 14.67 7.11 16.31
N TYR A 120 15.67 7.76 15.70
CA TYR A 120 16.29 7.26 14.46
C TYR A 120 16.94 5.92 14.76
N MET A 121 16.47 4.85 14.11
CA MET A 121 16.96 3.50 14.40
C MET A 121 18.05 3.04 13.42
N PHE A 122 17.98 3.47 12.15
CA PHE A 122 18.88 2.98 11.09
C PHE A 122 19.23 4.10 10.09
N ARG A 123 20.38 4.00 9.43
CA ARG A 123 20.58 4.67 8.14
C ARG A 123 20.86 3.64 7.07
N VAL A 124 20.37 3.89 5.88
CA VAL A 124 20.55 2.99 4.75
C VAL A 124 21.64 3.58 3.89
N LYS A 125 22.77 2.89 3.84
CA LYS A 125 23.85 3.25 2.93
C LYS A 125 23.59 2.57 1.60
N VAL A 126 23.47 3.38 0.57
CA VAL A 126 23.43 2.91 -0.81
C VAL A 126 24.67 3.45 -1.49
N GLN A 127 25.48 2.55 -2.06
CA GLN A 127 26.57 2.93 -2.95
C GLN A 127 25.96 3.27 -4.31
N ASP A 128 26.36 4.40 -4.90
CA ASP A 128 25.94 4.85 -6.22
C ASP A 128 24.41 4.82 -6.39
N LEU A 129 23.73 5.75 -5.70
CA LEU A 129 22.27 5.82 -5.68
C LEU A 129 21.72 6.08 -7.10
N GLU A 130 21.14 5.03 -7.67
CA GLU A 130 20.55 4.97 -9.00
C GLU A 130 19.03 4.80 -8.92
N GLU A 131 18.34 5.11 -10.01
CA GLU A 131 16.94 4.73 -10.15
C GLU A 131 16.78 3.20 -10.05
N GLY A 132 15.75 2.75 -9.33
CA GLY A 132 15.46 1.32 -9.17
C GLY A 132 14.74 0.92 -7.89
N LEU A 133 14.45 -0.38 -7.80
CA LEU A 133 13.94 -1.00 -6.57
C LEU A 133 15.10 -1.36 -5.66
N TYR A 134 15.06 -0.90 -4.43
CA TYR A 134 16.00 -1.25 -3.39
C TYR A 134 15.37 -2.18 -2.36
N LYS A 135 16.14 -3.21 -1.98
CA LYS A 135 15.85 -4.16 -0.91
C LYS A 135 16.64 -3.79 0.33
N ILE A 136 15.96 -3.62 1.45
CA ILE A 136 16.55 -3.23 2.73
C ILE A 136 16.27 -4.34 3.75
N ALA A 137 17.30 -5.11 4.06
CA ALA A 137 17.27 -6.04 5.18
C ALA A 137 17.59 -5.29 6.47
N LEU A 138 16.72 -5.40 7.47
CA LEU A 138 16.90 -4.73 8.75
C LEU A 138 17.87 -5.54 9.63
N PRO A 139 18.84 -4.91 10.30
CA PRO A 139 19.79 -5.62 11.14
C PRO A 139 19.09 -6.20 12.38
N VAL A 140 19.52 -7.41 12.78
CA VAL A 140 18.89 -8.20 13.86
C VAL A 140 19.15 -7.57 15.25
N GLY A 141 20.33 -6.98 15.45
CA GLY A 141 20.64 -6.22 16.65
C GLY A 141 20.06 -4.81 16.54
N ASN A 142 19.11 -4.47 17.41
CA ASN A 142 18.43 -3.16 17.54
C ASN A 142 17.09 -3.00 16.82
N PHE A 143 16.57 -4.03 16.15
CA PHE A 143 15.19 -3.95 15.66
C PHE A 143 14.19 -4.19 16.80
N PRO A 144 13.18 -3.33 16.97
CA PRO A 144 12.23 -3.48 18.03
C PRO A 144 11.28 -4.62 17.70
N ASN A 145 11.04 -5.48 18.69
CA ASN A 145 10.16 -6.62 18.49
C ASN A 145 8.74 -6.16 18.11
N LEU A 146 8.24 -6.66 16.97
CA LEU A 146 6.93 -6.34 16.42
C LEU A 146 5.79 -6.74 17.37
N ASN A 147 5.92 -7.82 18.15
CA ASN A 147 4.99 -8.23 19.21
C ASN A 147 3.48 -8.16 18.84
N GLY A 148 3.11 -8.40 17.58
CA GLY A 148 1.71 -8.29 17.15
C GLY A 148 1.19 -6.87 16.94
N LYS A 149 1.97 -5.84 17.29
CA LYS A 149 1.58 -4.43 17.17
C LYS A 149 1.76 -3.95 15.73
N ILE A 150 0.94 -2.97 15.36
CA ILE A 150 1.11 -2.24 14.10
C ILE A 150 2.27 -1.26 14.31
N GLN A 151 3.27 -1.33 13.44
CA GLN A 151 4.39 -0.41 13.43
C GLN A 151 4.34 0.45 12.18
N HIS A 152 4.90 1.66 12.31
CA HIS A 152 5.00 2.62 11.24
C HIS A 152 6.47 2.83 10.91
N TRP A 153 6.88 2.48 9.70
CA TRP A 153 8.23 2.78 9.25
C TRP A 153 8.17 3.95 8.28
N ALA A 154 9.12 4.85 8.43
CA ALA A 154 9.27 6.05 7.64
C ALA A 154 10.70 6.14 7.09
N MET A 155 10.84 6.75 5.92
CA MET A 155 12.11 6.94 5.27
C MET A 155 12.22 8.34 4.72
N TYR A 156 13.41 8.90 4.86
CA TYR A 156 13.74 10.26 4.48
C TYR A 156 14.97 10.24 3.56
N GLY A 157 14.85 10.87 2.39
CA GLY A 157 16.01 11.21 1.55
C GLY A 157 16.69 12.47 2.06
N ILE A 158 18.02 12.43 2.22
CA ILE A 158 18.80 13.59 2.66
C ILE A 158 19.84 13.96 1.61
N ASP A 159 19.78 15.22 1.21
CA ASP A 159 20.78 15.85 0.37
C ASP A 159 21.89 16.44 1.26
N ALA A 160 23.12 16.49 0.75
CA ALA A 160 24.21 17.17 1.44
C ALA A 160 23.92 18.68 1.64
N GLU A 161 23.12 19.29 0.76
CA GLU A 161 22.77 20.72 0.82
C GLU A 161 21.44 21.02 1.53
N PHE A 162 20.49 20.08 1.57
CA PHE A 162 19.13 20.28 2.11
C PHE A 162 18.78 19.28 3.21
N SER A 163 18.13 19.78 4.28
CA SER A 163 17.89 19.04 5.53
C SER A 163 16.91 17.86 5.46
N SER A 164 16.08 17.75 4.42
CA SER A 164 15.33 16.53 4.03
C SER A 164 14.52 16.82 2.77
N LEU A 165 14.55 15.96 1.75
CA LEU A 165 13.83 16.20 0.50
C LEU A 165 12.55 15.38 0.36
N GLU A 166 12.58 14.10 0.72
CA GLU A 166 11.47 13.19 0.40
C GLU A 166 11.13 12.25 1.53
N TYR A 167 9.83 12.01 1.69
CA TYR A 167 9.26 11.19 2.76
C TYR A 167 8.37 10.09 2.18
N THR A 168 8.66 8.85 2.56
CA THR A 168 7.73 7.75 2.36
C THR A 168 7.58 6.93 3.63
N SER A 169 6.43 6.28 3.80
CA SER A 169 6.18 5.42 4.95
C SER A 169 5.21 4.30 4.61
N ALA A 170 5.23 3.23 5.40
CA ALA A 170 4.16 2.25 5.41
C ALA A 170 4.02 1.60 6.79
N TYR A 171 2.96 0.80 6.94
CA TYR A 171 2.68 0.08 8.16
C TYR A 171 3.02 -1.41 8.02
N VAL A 172 3.46 -2.02 9.12
CA VAL A 172 3.75 -3.44 9.20
C VAL A 172 3.20 -4.02 10.49
N ARG A 173 2.63 -5.22 10.43
CA ARG A 173 2.23 -5.97 11.61
C ARG A 173 2.74 -7.39 11.53
N GLN A 174 3.48 -7.81 12.55
CA GLN A 174 3.81 -9.22 12.70
C GLN A 174 2.60 -10.00 13.18
N GLU A 175 2.26 -11.09 12.52
CA GLU A 175 1.11 -11.88 12.92
C GLU A 175 1.41 -13.36 12.71
N PRO A 176 1.68 -14.16 13.76
CA PRO A 176 1.94 -15.58 13.59
C PRO A 176 0.69 -16.30 13.07
N ASN A 177 0.87 -17.24 12.14
CA ASN A 177 -0.24 -18.04 11.62
C ASN A 177 0.19 -19.48 11.38
N GLY A 178 -0.41 -20.39 12.17
CA GLY A 178 -0.10 -21.82 12.12
C GLY A 178 -0.36 -22.46 10.75
N ASN A 179 -1.31 -21.96 9.95
CA ASN A 179 -1.58 -22.49 8.62
C ASN A 179 -0.50 -22.12 7.62
N VAL A 180 0.08 -20.92 7.73
CA VAL A 180 1.23 -20.50 6.93
C VAL A 180 2.45 -21.34 7.30
N LEU A 181 2.72 -21.46 8.60
CA LEU A 181 3.85 -22.25 9.11
C LEU A 181 3.76 -23.74 8.73
N LYS A 182 2.56 -24.34 8.79
CA LYS A 182 2.33 -25.71 8.33
C LYS A 182 2.42 -25.87 6.81
N GLY A 183 2.05 -24.82 6.06
CA GLY A 183 2.13 -24.82 4.60
C GLY A 183 3.57 -24.78 4.11
N ILE A 184 4.46 -24.09 4.83
CA ILE A 184 5.88 -23.98 4.48
C ILE A 184 6.61 -25.22 4.96
N GLN A 185 7.02 -26.07 4.01
CA GLN A 185 7.80 -27.27 4.29
C GLN A 185 9.30 -26.93 4.30
N PRO A 186 10.15 -27.71 4.99
CA PRO A 186 11.60 -27.48 5.01
C PRO A 186 12.24 -27.44 3.61
N LYS A 187 11.67 -28.19 2.65
CA LYS A 187 12.13 -28.26 1.26
C LYS A 187 11.43 -27.28 0.31
N SER A 188 10.52 -26.43 0.80
CA SER A 188 9.81 -25.47 -0.05
C SER A 188 10.78 -24.49 -0.69
N THR A 189 10.66 -24.32 -2.00
CA THR A 189 11.40 -23.30 -2.76
C THR A 189 10.94 -21.89 -2.35
N MET A 190 11.69 -20.85 -2.77
CA MET A 190 11.24 -19.47 -2.55
C MET A 190 9.93 -19.16 -3.28
N LEU A 191 9.70 -19.74 -4.46
CA LEU A 191 8.43 -19.58 -5.16
C LEU A 191 7.26 -20.24 -4.40
N ASP A 192 7.46 -21.44 -3.85
CA ASP A 192 6.44 -22.11 -3.03
C ASP A 192 6.09 -21.26 -1.80
N LYS A 193 7.12 -20.76 -1.11
CA LYS A 193 6.95 -19.88 0.05
C LYS A 193 6.20 -18.61 -0.33
N ALA A 194 6.60 -17.95 -1.42
CA ALA A 194 5.97 -16.73 -1.91
C ALA A 194 4.47 -16.92 -2.17
N ARG A 195 4.09 -18.02 -2.81
CA ARG A 195 2.68 -18.37 -3.09
C ARG A 195 1.90 -18.68 -1.83
N ILE A 196 2.50 -19.37 -0.86
CA ILE A 196 1.88 -19.62 0.45
C ILE A 196 1.65 -18.30 1.19
N TYR A 197 2.67 -17.44 1.29
CA TYR A 197 2.53 -16.12 1.90
C TYR A 197 1.46 -15.27 1.21
N ALA A 198 1.46 -15.25 -0.13
CA ALA A 198 0.48 -14.52 -0.92
C ALA A 198 -0.95 -15.00 -0.68
N LYS A 199 -1.15 -16.33 -0.60
CA LYS A 199 -2.45 -16.96 -0.30
C LYS A 199 -3.02 -16.54 1.06
N TYR A 200 -2.16 -16.28 2.04
CA TYR A 200 -2.54 -15.89 3.39
C TYR A 200 -2.33 -14.38 3.68
N TYR A 201 -2.10 -13.57 2.65
CA TYR A 201 -1.99 -12.11 2.74
C TYR A 201 -0.78 -11.58 3.54
N TYR A 202 0.31 -12.35 3.58
CA TYR A 202 1.59 -11.96 4.15
C TYR A 202 2.43 -11.20 3.13
N TRP A 203 2.10 -9.92 2.95
CA TRP A 203 2.65 -9.09 1.88
C TRP A 203 4.18 -9.04 1.87
N TYR A 204 4.78 -8.68 3.01
CA TYR A 204 6.23 -8.45 3.08
C TYR A 204 6.99 -9.75 2.79
N ASP A 205 6.56 -10.87 3.37
CA ASP A 205 7.20 -12.17 3.14
C ASP A 205 6.98 -12.68 1.70
N ALA A 206 5.77 -12.48 1.14
CA ALA A 206 5.46 -12.89 -0.22
C ALA A 206 6.30 -12.12 -1.24
N PHE A 207 6.35 -10.79 -1.09
CA PHE A 207 7.08 -9.93 -2.02
C PHE A 207 8.59 -10.20 -1.96
N ASP A 208 9.13 -10.41 -0.76
CA ASP A 208 10.53 -10.77 -0.57
C ASP A 208 10.85 -12.13 -1.18
N ALA A 209 10.03 -13.16 -0.93
CA ALA A 209 10.25 -14.49 -1.48
C ALA A 209 10.13 -14.53 -3.02
N TYR A 210 9.18 -13.80 -3.62
CA TYR A 210 9.13 -13.63 -5.08
C TYR A 210 10.39 -12.95 -5.62
N SER A 211 10.88 -11.92 -4.92
CA SER A 211 12.08 -11.17 -5.32
C SER A 211 13.32 -12.06 -5.28
N GLN A 212 13.52 -12.82 -4.20
CA GLN A 212 14.61 -13.79 -4.08
C GLN A 212 14.56 -14.89 -5.15
N TRP A 213 13.35 -15.37 -5.50
CA TRP A 213 13.19 -16.35 -6.58
C TRP A 213 13.61 -15.77 -7.93
N LEU A 214 13.16 -14.54 -8.23
CA LEU A 214 13.42 -13.86 -9.50
C LEU A 214 14.87 -13.39 -9.66
N GLU A 215 15.60 -13.15 -8.57
CA GLU A 215 17.05 -12.95 -8.60
C GLU A 215 17.77 -14.17 -9.22
N GLN A 216 17.30 -15.39 -8.90
CA GLN A 216 17.88 -16.64 -9.39
C GLN A 216 17.25 -17.11 -10.72
N HIS A 217 16.00 -16.74 -10.96
CA HIS A 217 15.20 -17.16 -12.11
C HIS A 217 14.63 -15.94 -12.85
N PRO A 218 15.47 -15.05 -13.39
CA PRO A 218 15.02 -13.76 -13.92
C PRO A 218 14.06 -13.90 -15.11
N LYS A 219 14.05 -15.03 -15.82
CA LYS A 219 13.16 -15.27 -16.97
C LYS A 219 11.82 -15.91 -16.61
N ASP A 220 11.54 -16.16 -15.32
CA ASP A 220 10.26 -16.74 -14.89
C ASP A 220 9.12 -15.69 -15.01
N VAL A 221 8.46 -15.70 -16.16
CA VAL A 221 7.36 -14.78 -16.49
C VAL A 221 6.17 -14.96 -15.56
N VAL A 222 5.93 -16.17 -15.04
CA VAL A 222 4.79 -16.45 -14.15
C VAL A 222 5.03 -15.80 -12.79
N ALA A 223 6.20 -16.03 -12.19
CA ALA A 223 6.57 -15.40 -10.92
C ALA A 223 6.62 -13.87 -11.04
N ARG A 224 7.13 -13.32 -12.15
CA ARG A 224 7.09 -11.87 -12.43
C ARG A 224 5.66 -11.34 -12.43
N ARG A 225 4.73 -12.04 -13.10
CA ARG A 225 3.32 -11.64 -13.17
C ARG A 225 2.63 -11.71 -11.80
N GLU A 226 2.90 -12.74 -11.01
CA GLU A 226 2.36 -12.90 -9.65
C GLU A 226 2.83 -11.75 -8.74
N ARG A 227 4.15 -11.45 -8.72
CA ARG A 227 4.72 -10.30 -8.00
C ARG A 227 4.18 -8.96 -8.51
N ALA A 228 3.96 -8.84 -9.81
CA ALA A 228 3.43 -7.62 -10.41
C ALA A 228 1.96 -7.37 -10.05
N LYS A 229 1.15 -8.43 -10.00
CA LYS A 229 -0.25 -8.36 -9.56
C LYS A 229 -0.33 -7.84 -8.13
N MET A 230 0.53 -8.38 -7.25
CA MET A 230 0.68 -7.89 -5.89
C MET A 230 0.86 -6.37 -5.90
N LEU A 231 1.85 -5.84 -6.63
CA LEU A 231 2.09 -4.39 -6.68
C LEU A 231 0.87 -3.63 -7.20
N LYS A 232 0.19 -4.13 -8.23
CA LYS A 232 -0.94 -3.45 -8.86
C LYS A 232 -2.10 -3.21 -7.90
N GLU A 233 -2.34 -4.18 -7.03
CA GLU A 233 -3.51 -4.17 -6.17
C GLU A 233 -3.32 -3.29 -4.92
N ASN A 234 -2.07 -2.96 -4.57
CA ASN A 234 -1.75 -2.46 -3.24
C ASN A 234 -0.77 -1.27 -3.22
N LEU A 235 -0.06 -1.02 -4.33
CA LEU A 235 0.85 0.11 -4.43
C LEU A 235 0.07 1.38 -4.81
N SER A 236 -0.12 2.28 -3.86
CA SER A 236 -0.40 3.68 -4.15
C SER A 236 0.92 4.43 -4.06
N SER A 237 1.39 4.99 -5.16
CA SER A 237 2.65 5.75 -5.15
C SER A 237 2.37 7.16 -5.64
N ARG A 238 2.67 8.14 -4.79
CA ARG A 238 2.72 9.54 -5.21
C ARG A 238 3.68 9.71 -6.40
N CYS A 239 4.79 8.97 -6.44
CA CYS A 239 5.76 9.02 -7.53
C CYS A 239 5.21 8.45 -8.84
N VAL A 240 4.46 7.35 -8.80
CA VAL A 240 3.90 6.72 -10.00
C VAL A 240 2.71 7.50 -10.55
N ASP A 241 1.93 8.16 -9.69
CA ASP A 241 0.80 9.00 -10.11
C ASP A 241 1.24 10.40 -10.57
N ILE A 242 2.25 11.00 -9.93
CA ILE A 242 2.75 12.35 -10.28
C ILE A 242 3.63 12.33 -11.54
N TYR A 243 4.30 11.21 -11.84
CA TYR A 243 5.18 11.12 -13.02
C TYR A 243 4.70 10.06 -14.02
N ARG A 244 3.94 10.53 -15.02
CA ARG A 244 3.54 9.88 -16.29
C ARG A 244 4.65 9.16 -17.10
N TYR A 245 5.89 9.03 -16.60
CA TYR A 245 7.08 8.71 -17.42
C TYR A 245 7.49 7.23 -17.42
N ILE A 246 7.00 6.43 -16.48
CA ILE A 246 7.06 4.97 -16.53
C ILE A 246 5.65 4.48 -16.27
N SER A 247 4.97 3.90 -17.28
CA SER A 247 3.67 3.27 -17.00
C SER A 247 3.89 2.26 -15.89
N PHE A 248 2.92 2.12 -14.97
CA PHE A 248 3.00 1.12 -13.91
C PHE A 248 3.42 -0.26 -14.48
N GLN A 249 2.98 -0.59 -15.70
CA GLN A 249 3.43 -1.73 -16.50
C GLN A 249 4.95 -1.81 -16.73
N LYS A 250 5.59 -0.72 -17.16
CA LYS A 250 7.06 -0.66 -17.33
C LYS A 250 7.80 -0.80 -16.01
N LEU A 251 7.26 -0.27 -14.90
CA LEU A 251 7.81 -0.50 -13.56
C LEU A 251 7.78 -2.00 -13.26
N LEU A 252 6.64 -2.66 -13.49
CA LEU A 252 6.51 -4.10 -13.29
C LEU A 252 7.47 -4.95 -14.15
N GLU A 253 7.80 -4.47 -15.35
CA GLU A 253 8.72 -5.13 -16.29
C GLU A 253 10.20 -4.91 -15.92
N ALA A 254 10.55 -3.76 -15.34
CA ALA A 254 11.92 -3.29 -15.10
C ALA A 254 12.40 -3.39 -13.64
N ILE A 255 11.60 -3.93 -12.72
CA ILE A 255 12.03 -4.15 -11.34
C ILE A 255 13.04 -5.32 -11.30
N ASP A 256 14.30 -5.00 -11.51
CA ASP A 256 15.42 -5.75 -10.98
C ASP A 256 15.76 -5.18 -9.60
N VAL A 257 15.88 -6.07 -8.61
CA VAL A 257 16.05 -5.70 -7.20
C VAL A 257 17.53 -5.40 -6.96
N LYS A 258 17.84 -4.18 -6.51
CA LYS A 258 19.18 -3.77 -6.08
C LYS A 258 19.29 -3.93 -4.55
N PRO A 259 20.39 -4.49 -4.02
CA PRO A 259 20.59 -4.54 -2.57
C PRO A 259 20.87 -3.14 -2.01
N ALA A 260 20.37 -2.86 -0.81
CA ALA A 260 20.74 -1.70 0.00
C ALA A 260 21.08 -2.16 1.43
N GLU A 261 22.18 -1.66 1.99
CA GLU A 261 22.65 -2.06 3.30
C GLU A 261 22.13 -1.11 4.38
N ALA A 262 21.36 -1.62 5.34
CA ALA A 262 20.97 -0.87 6.52
C ALA A 262 22.04 -0.99 7.61
N ILE A 263 22.56 0.16 8.04
CA ILE A 263 23.52 0.29 9.12
C ILE A 263 22.78 0.79 10.36
N ALA A 264 22.78 -0.02 11.43
CA ALA A 264 22.22 0.37 12.71
C ALA A 264 23.07 1.45 13.38
N PHE A 265 22.41 2.43 14.00
CA PHE A 265 23.10 3.35 14.89
C PHE A 265 23.03 2.79 16.31
N PRO A 266 24.11 2.92 17.10
CA PRO A 266 24.00 2.71 18.54
C PRO A 266 22.99 3.72 19.07
N LEU A 267 21.94 3.23 19.72
CA LEU A 267 21.04 4.08 20.49
C LEU A 267 21.90 4.79 21.55
N LYS A 268 22.09 6.10 21.42
CA LYS A 268 22.61 6.89 22.53
C LYS A 268 21.52 6.85 23.61
N ASN A 269 21.81 6.12 24.69
CA ASN A 269 20.99 6.12 25.91
C ASN A 269 20.94 7.52 26.52
#